data_AF-A0A9P5BX03-F1
#
_entry.id   AF-A0A9P5BX03-F1
#
_cell.length_a   1.000
_cell.length_b   1.000
_cell.length_c   1.000
_cell.angle_alpha   90.00
_cell.angle_beta   90.00
_cell.angle_gamma   90.00
#
_symmetry.space_group_name_H-M   'P 1'
#
loop_
_entity.id
_entity.type
_entity.pdbx_description
1 polymer ?
#
loop_
_entity_poly.entity_id
_entity_poly.type
_entity_poly.pdbx_seq_one_letter_code
_entity_poly.pdbx_strand_id
1 'polypeptide(L)'
;MKFSSYLAVITTLVAYVASAPTPSSSSPGLATVDLRITGPQSTHYTINNQSPTSDQSQRLTIIVGQTLSLDRDPLHVQGLQIAAIKAGDSLSLLPTTIEDNDWRVTCLVRIEGREDLFEFDMKDRGVLLAGGRLAKVTRLSCAAAEETTRWSGST
;
A
#
# COMPACT_ATOMS: atom_id res chain seq x y z
N MET A 1 73.95 -7.89 -40.10
CA MET A 1 72.72 -7.91 -40.93
C MET A 1 71.97 -9.22 -40.69
N LYS A 2 70.82 -9.18 -40.00
CA LYS A 2 69.73 -10.16 -40.05
C LYS A 2 68.44 -9.43 -39.65
N PHE A 3 67.41 -9.65 -40.45
CA PHE A 3 66.12 -8.96 -40.46
C PHE A 3 65.10 -9.58 -39.49
N SER A 4 64.07 -8.77 -39.19
CA SER A 4 62.66 -9.16 -38.96
C SER A 4 62.30 -9.84 -37.65
N SER A 5 61.10 -9.70 -37.08
CA SER A 5 59.90 -8.85 -37.23
C SER A 5 58.85 -9.40 -36.22
N TYR A 6 57.74 -8.67 -36.00
CA TYR A 6 56.45 -9.04 -35.34
C TYR A 6 56.33 -8.70 -33.83
N LEU A 7 55.47 -7.73 -33.42
CA LEU A 7 53.99 -7.77 -33.26
C LEU A 7 53.57 -8.88 -32.28
N ALA A 8 52.73 -8.72 -31.25
CA ALA A 8 51.76 -7.71 -30.80
C ALA A 8 51.52 -7.91 -29.27
N VAL A 9 51.18 -6.87 -28.49
CA VAL A 9 49.85 -6.61 -27.86
C VAL A 9 49.11 -7.92 -27.46
N ILE A 10 48.74 -8.18 -26.20
CA ILE A 10 47.50 -7.70 -25.57
C ILE A 10 47.52 -8.03 -24.06
N THR A 11 47.21 -7.01 -23.28
CA THR A 11 46.76 -6.98 -21.88
C THR A 11 45.67 -8.00 -21.54
N THR A 12 45.88 -8.84 -20.53
CA THR A 12 44.79 -9.56 -19.83
C THR A 12 44.54 -8.93 -18.46
N LEU A 13 43.57 -8.02 -18.44
CA LEU A 13 42.95 -7.50 -17.24
C LEU A 13 42.00 -8.60 -16.71
N VAL A 14 42.36 -9.28 -15.62
CA VAL A 14 41.44 -10.20 -14.93
C VAL A 14 40.51 -9.35 -14.06
N ALA A 15 39.38 -8.94 -14.63
CA ALA A 15 38.32 -8.26 -13.88
C ALA A 15 37.44 -9.29 -13.18
N TYR A 16 37.32 -9.08 -11.86
CA TYR A 16 36.38 -9.67 -10.93
C TYR A 16 34.95 -9.70 -11.49
N VAL A 17 34.28 -10.85 -11.42
CA VAL A 17 32.83 -10.87 -11.26
C VAL A 17 32.54 -11.71 -10.02
N ALA A 18 32.44 -11.02 -8.90
CA ALA A 18 31.73 -11.53 -7.75
C ALA A 18 30.29 -11.75 -8.23
N SER A 19 29.87 -13.02 -8.29
CA SER A 19 28.48 -13.39 -8.36
C SER A 19 27.80 -12.92 -7.08
N ALA A 20 27.36 -11.65 -7.09
CA ALA A 20 26.43 -11.16 -6.10
C ALA A 20 25.18 -12.06 -6.19
N PRO A 21 24.64 -12.55 -5.07
CA PRO A 21 23.37 -13.24 -5.09
C PRO A 21 22.35 -12.28 -5.68
N THR A 22 21.86 -12.59 -6.89
CA THR A 22 20.65 -11.99 -7.41
C THR A 22 19.59 -12.13 -6.33
N PRO A 23 18.95 -11.04 -5.86
CA PRO A 23 17.82 -11.18 -4.96
C PRO A 23 16.83 -12.08 -5.69
N SER A 24 16.61 -13.25 -5.10
CA SER A 24 15.61 -14.20 -5.54
C SER A 24 14.32 -13.39 -5.70
N SER A 25 13.76 -13.37 -6.91
CA SER A 25 12.39 -12.95 -7.12
C SER A 25 11.52 -13.86 -6.26
N SER A 26 11.28 -13.43 -5.02
CA SER A 26 10.32 -14.03 -4.13
C SER A 26 9.02 -14.11 -4.91
N SER A 27 8.42 -15.31 -4.95
CA SER A 27 7.04 -15.52 -5.38
C SER A 27 6.21 -14.26 -5.09
N PRO A 28 5.49 -13.68 -6.06
CA PRO A 28 4.77 -12.45 -5.80
C PRO A 28 3.88 -12.70 -4.57
N GLY A 29 4.19 -11.99 -3.49
CA GLY A 29 3.33 -11.99 -2.32
C GLY A 29 1.99 -11.39 -2.70
N LEU A 30 1.04 -11.37 -1.77
CA LEU A 30 -0.17 -10.58 -2.00
C LEU A 30 0.19 -9.10 -1.99
N ALA A 31 -0.37 -8.35 -2.94
CA ALA A 31 -0.24 -6.89 -2.97
C ALA A 31 -0.88 -6.30 -1.71
N THR A 32 -0.21 -5.34 -1.07
CA THR A 32 -0.72 -4.70 0.14
C THR A 32 -0.64 -3.19 0.09
N VAL A 33 -1.60 -2.53 0.73
CA VAL A 33 -1.66 -1.09 0.94
C VAL A 33 -1.44 -0.81 2.41
N ASP A 34 -0.50 0.06 2.71
CA ASP A 34 -0.22 0.54 4.04
C ASP A 34 -0.84 1.92 4.23
N LEU A 35 -1.81 2.02 5.12
CA LEU A 35 -2.57 3.23 5.41
C LEU A 35 -2.03 3.87 6.68
N ARG A 36 -1.62 5.13 6.58
CA ARG A 36 -1.39 6.01 7.72
C ARG A 36 -2.73 6.57 8.18
N ILE A 37 -3.01 6.40 9.47
CA ILE A 37 -4.22 6.91 10.09
C ILE A 37 -3.92 8.24 10.80
N THR A 38 -4.81 9.22 10.60
CA THR A 38 -4.76 10.55 11.24
C THR A 38 -5.92 10.71 12.20
N GLY A 39 -5.67 11.26 13.40
CA GLY A 39 -6.67 11.45 14.46
C GLY A 39 -6.54 10.43 15.59
N PRO A 40 -7.37 10.51 16.64
CA PRO A 40 -7.12 9.80 17.88
C PRO A 40 -7.38 8.30 17.73
N GLN A 41 -6.29 7.54 17.85
CA GLN A 41 -6.29 6.10 17.82
C GLN A 41 -6.09 5.56 19.24
N SER A 42 -7.18 5.35 19.97
CA SER A 42 -7.23 4.52 21.19
C SER A 42 -8.61 4.58 21.82
N THR A 43 -9.27 3.43 21.97
CA THR A 43 -9.97 3.09 23.22
C THR A 43 -9.91 1.57 23.42
N HIS A 44 -8.76 1.05 23.84
CA HIS A 44 -8.84 -0.15 24.70
C HIS A 44 -9.46 0.31 26.02
N TYR A 45 -10.79 0.23 26.11
CA TYR A 45 -11.51 0.50 27.34
C TYR A 45 -11.03 -0.46 28.43
N THR A 46 -10.40 0.07 29.47
CA THR A 46 -10.55 -0.51 30.81
C THR A 46 -11.03 0.58 31.75
N ILE A 47 -12.04 0.24 32.54
CA ILE A 47 -13.03 1.12 33.17
C ILE A 47 -12.45 2.19 34.11
N ASN A 48 -11.14 2.17 34.44
CA ASN A 48 -10.60 2.98 35.54
C ASN A 48 -9.28 3.73 35.28
N ASN A 49 -8.70 3.75 34.08
CA ASN A 49 -7.53 4.62 33.82
C ASN A 49 -7.34 4.92 32.33
N GLN A 50 -7.59 6.17 31.92
CA GLN A 50 -7.55 6.57 30.51
C GLN A 50 -6.40 7.55 30.25
N SER A 51 -5.35 7.07 29.59
CA SER A 51 -4.36 7.93 28.96
C SER A 51 -3.93 7.28 27.64
N PRO A 52 -4.00 7.96 26.49
CA PRO A 52 -3.50 7.43 25.24
C PRO A 52 -1.97 7.25 25.32
N THR A 53 -1.47 6.04 25.11
CA THR A 53 -0.02 5.73 25.13
C THR A 53 0.58 5.65 23.73
N SER A 54 0.56 6.74 22.94
CA SER A 54 1.61 7.07 21.94
C SER A 54 1.13 8.00 20.82
N ASP A 55 1.94 9.03 20.53
CA ASP A 55 1.87 9.93 19.36
C ASP A 55 2.45 9.32 18.05
N GLN A 56 2.66 8.00 18.00
CA GLN A 56 3.12 7.33 16.78
C GLN A 56 1.96 7.11 15.81
N SER A 57 2.07 7.65 14.60
CA SER A 57 1.12 7.43 13.51
C SER A 57 0.89 5.94 13.29
N GLN A 58 -0.26 5.42 13.73
CA GLN A 58 -0.54 4.00 13.53
C GLN A 58 -0.83 3.74 12.06
N ARG A 59 -0.48 2.52 11.66
CA ARG A 59 -0.51 2.04 10.28
C ARG A 59 -1.45 0.85 10.19
N LEU A 60 -2.25 0.80 9.14
CA LEU A 60 -3.15 -0.32 8.85
C LEU A 60 -2.80 -0.90 7.49
N THR A 61 -2.54 -2.20 7.44
CA THR A 61 -2.25 -2.91 6.19
C THR A 61 -3.49 -3.61 5.66
N ILE A 62 -3.82 -3.38 4.39
CA ILE A 62 -4.96 -3.99 3.68
C ILE A 62 -4.42 -4.70 2.45
N ILE A 63 -4.96 -5.89 2.13
CA ILE A 63 -4.62 -6.61 0.89
C ILE A 63 -5.42 -6.01 -0.27
N VAL A 64 -4.77 -5.75 -1.41
CA VAL A 64 -5.45 -5.23 -2.61
C VAL A 64 -6.44 -6.29 -3.12
N GLY A 65 -7.64 -5.85 -3.47
CA GLY A 65 -8.77 -6.71 -3.86
C GLY A 65 -9.58 -7.26 -2.68
N GLN A 66 -9.17 -6.99 -1.43
CA GLN A 66 -9.92 -7.39 -0.24
C GLN A 66 -10.75 -6.23 0.33
N THR A 67 -11.92 -6.57 0.90
CA THR A 67 -12.71 -5.66 1.73
C THR A 67 -12.56 -6.04 3.20
N LEU A 68 -12.16 -5.08 4.03
CA LEU A 68 -12.13 -5.16 5.48
C LEU A 68 -13.47 -4.63 6.04
N SER A 69 -14.25 -5.51 6.68
CA SER A 69 -15.45 -5.13 7.44
C SER A 69 -15.06 -4.79 8.87
N LEU A 70 -15.49 -3.61 9.33
CA LEU A 70 -15.24 -3.04 10.64
C LEU A 70 -16.58 -2.77 11.37
N ASP A 71 -17.64 -3.47 10.98
CA ASP A 71 -18.99 -3.24 11.52
C ASP A 71 -19.08 -3.59 13.03
N ARG A 72 -18.24 -4.53 13.48
CA ARG A 72 -18.17 -4.96 14.90
C ARG A 72 -17.11 -4.22 15.71
N ASP A 73 -16.08 -3.70 15.05
CA ASP A 73 -14.98 -2.97 15.69
C ASP A 73 -14.55 -1.79 14.78
N PRO A 74 -15.29 -0.68 14.85
CA PRO A 74 -15.13 0.42 13.91
C PRO A 74 -13.94 1.32 14.26
N LEU A 75 -13.25 1.80 13.23
CA LEU A 75 -12.12 2.71 13.41
C LEU A 75 -12.64 4.14 13.59
N HIS A 76 -12.32 4.75 14.72
CA HIS A 76 -12.67 6.15 15.00
C HIS A 76 -11.50 7.04 14.62
N VAL A 77 -11.54 7.65 13.43
CA VAL A 77 -10.40 8.36 12.84
C VAL A 77 -10.83 9.65 12.16
N GLN A 78 -9.91 10.58 11.97
CA GLN A 78 -10.18 11.86 11.29
C GLN A 78 -9.75 11.84 9.83
N GLY A 79 -8.78 10.99 9.48
CA GLY A 79 -8.28 10.89 8.12
C GLY A 79 -7.49 9.61 7.87
N LEU A 80 -7.36 9.28 6.59
CA LEU A 80 -6.63 8.12 6.09
C LEU A 80 -5.74 8.56 4.94
N GLN A 81 -4.53 8.00 4.86
CA GLN A 81 -3.58 8.30 3.81
C GLN A 81 -2.88 7.02 3.38
N ILE A 82 -2.72 6.81 2.07
CA ILE A 82 -1.85 5.75 1.58
C ILE A 82 -0.39 6.15 1.83
N ALA A 83 0.30 5.39 2.67
CA ALA A 83 1.71 5.61 3.00
C ALA A 83 2.64 4.86 2.05
N ALA A 84 2.25 3.64 1.64
CA ALA A 84 2.98 2.84 0.67
C ALA A 84 2.08 1.76 0.07
N ILE A 85 2.43 1.29 -1.12
CA ILE A 85 1.85 0.09 -1.73
C ILE A 85 3.00 -0.87 -1.99
N LYS A 86 2.81 -2.14 -1.61
CA LYS A 86 3.76 -3.21 -1.87
C LYS A 86 3.31 -4.04 -3.06
N ALA A 87 4.27 -4.28 -3.95
CA ALA A 87 4.08 -5.11 -5.13
C ALA A 87 3.60 -6.52 -4.75
N GLY A 88 2.81 -7.12 -5.65
CA GLY A 88 2.28 -8.46 -5.46
C GLY A 88 1.06 -8.73 -6.32
N ASP A 89 0.43 -9.87 -6.10
CA ASP A 89 -0.83 -10.22 -6.77
C ASP A 89 -2.04 -9.67 -5.99
N SER A 90 -2.98 -9.09 -6.71
CA SER A 90 -4.28 -8.67 -6.16
C SER A 90 -5.20 -9.87 -5.94
N LEU A 91 -6.02 -9.81 -4.89
CA LEU A 91 -7.14 -10.74 -4.67
C LEU A 91 -8.43 -10.32 -5.41
N SER A 92 -8.33 -9.34 -6.31
CA SER A 92 -9.40 -8.92 -7.20
C SER A 92 -9.93 -10.08 -8.04
N LEU A 93 -11.17 -9.95 -8.54
CA LEU A 93 -11.77 -10.94 -9.44
C LEU A 93 -10.97 -11.14 -10.74
N LEU A 94 -10.29 -10.08 -11.19
CA LEU A 94 -9.40 -10.11 -12.33
C LEU A 94 -7.95 -10.27 -11.83
N PRO A 95 -7.21 -11.28 -12.32
CA PRO A 95 -5.82 -11.46 -11.95
C PRO A 95 -5.02 -10.24 -12.38
N THR A 96 -4.59 -9.46 -11.39
CA THR A 96 -3.89 -8.19 -11.59
C THR A 96 -2.67 -8.18 -10.70
N THR A 97 -1.50 -8.02 -11.30
CA THR A 97 -0.25 -7.80 -10.55
C THR A 97 -0.09 -6.30 -10.32
N ILE A 98 0.18 -5.95 -9.07
CA ILE A 98 0.38 -4.59 -8.58
C ILE A 98 1.88 -4.36 -8.43
N GLU A 99 2.35 -3.20 -8.87
CA GLU A 99 3.73 -2.75 -8.68
C GLU A 99 3.90 -1.98 -7.36
N ASP A 100 5.14 -1.78 -6.90
CA ASP A 100 5.39 -0.96 -5.73
C ASP A 100 4.91 0.48 -6.00
N ASN A 101 4.11 1.05 -5.09
CA ASN A 101 3.52 2.37 -5.22
C ASN A 101 2.68 2.56 -6.52
N ASP A 102 2.02 1.50 -6.99
CA ASP A 102 1.18 1.53 -8.18
C ASP A 102 0.03 2.54 -8.02
N TRP A 103 0.07 3.59 -8.86
CA TRP A 103 -0.90 4.68 -8.85
C TRP A 103 -2.31 4.24 -9.26
N ARG A 104 -2.48 3.03 -9.80
CA ARG A 104 -3.78 2.46 -10.17
C ARG A 104 -4.56 1.97 -8.96
N VAL A 105 -3.96 1.88 -7.78
CA VAL A 105 -4.65 1.42 -6.58
C VAL A 105 -5.42 2.58 -5.95
N THR A 106 -6.72 2.37 -5.82
CA THR A 106 -7.67 3.28 -5.19
C THR A 106 -8.23 2.62 -3.93
N CYS A 107 -8.35 3.39 -2.85
CA CYS A 107 -9.01 2.95 -1.64
C CYS A 107 -10.38 3.62 -1.47
N LEU A 108 -11.35 2.85 -0.98
CA LEU A 108 -12.70 3.27 -0.66
C LEU A 108 -12.92 3.09 0.85
N VAL A 109 -13.52 4.10 1.48
CA VAL A 109 -13.89 4.04 2.89
C VAL A 109 -15.37 4.38 3.07
N ARG A 110 -16.05 3.58 3.91
CA ARG A 110 -17.41 3.84 4.38
C ARG A 110 -17.37 4.29 5.83
N ILE A 111 -18.12 5.35 6.12
CA ILE A 111 -18.33 5.82 7.49
C ILE A 111 -19.78 5.59 7.91
N GLU A 112 -19.99 5.31 9.20
CA GLU A 112 -21.32 5.14 9.78
C GLU A 112 -22.15 6.43 9.63
N GLY A 113 -23.44 6.27 9.31
CA GLY A 113 -24.37 7.38 9.16
C GLY A 113 -24.24 8.13 7.83
N ARG A 114 -23.40 7.66 6.90
CA ARG A 114 -23.37 8.13 5.51
C ARG A 114 -23.53 6.98 4.53
N GLU A 115 -24.21 7.28 3.43
CA GLU A 115 -24.33 6.35 2.30
C GLU A 115 -23.17 6.50 1.30
N ASP A 116 -22.55 7.68 1.26
CA ASP A 116 -21.41 7.97 0.40
C ASP A 116 -20.16 7.18 0.81
N LEU A 117 -19.42 6.72 -0.20
CA LEU A 117 -18.06 6.21 -0.07
C LEU A 117 -17.07 7.36 -0.31
N PHE A 118 -16.03 7.43 0.51
CA PHE A 118 -14.92 8.35 0.25
C PHE A 118 -13.82 7.59 -0.48
N GLU A 119 -13.49 8.09 -1.65
CA GLU A 119 -12.42 7.56 -2.50
C GLU A 119 -11.14 8.37 -2.30
N PHE A 120 -10.00 7.69 -2.28
CA PHE A 120 -8.69 8.33 -2.26
C PHE A 120 -7.63 7.39 -2.83
N ASP A 121 -6.65 7.98 -3.50
CA ASP A 121 -5.49 7.27 -4.04
C ASP A 121 -4.16 7.84 -3.52
N MET A 122 -3.05 7.36 -4.08
CA MET A 122 -1.72 7.85 -3.73
C MET A 122 -1.46 9.31 -4.14
N LYS A 123 -2.11 9.81 -5.20
CA LYS A 123 -1.94 11.17 -5.72
C LYS A 123 -2.65 12.19 -4.82
N ASP A 124 -3.80 11.81 -4.27
CA ASP A 124 -4.60 12.66 -3.38
C ASP A 124 -3.93 12.91 -2.02
N ARG A 125 -2.85 12.17 -1.71
CA ARG A 125 -2.12 12.22 -0.43
C ARG A 125 -2.98 11.86 0.78
N GLY A 126 -4.19 11.30 0.57
CA GLY A 126 -5.13 10.89 1.62
C GLY A 126 -6.41 11.70 1.65
N VAL A 127 -7.31 11.32 2.55
CA VAL A 127 -8.63 11.92 2.72
C VAL A 127 -8.86 12.33 4.17
N LEU A 128 -9.45 13.53 4.35
CA LEU A 128 -10.02 13.96 5.61
C LEU A 128 -11.49 13.52 5.68
N LEU A 129 -11.82 12.73 6.68
CA LEU A 129 -13.16 12.21 6.88
C LEU A 129 -14.01 13.24 7.62
N ALA A 130 -15.30 13.32 7.27
CA ALA A 130 -16.27 14.20 7.92
C ALA A 130 -15.80 15.66 8.10
N GLY A 131 -15.00 16.18 7.15
CA GLY A 131 -14.43 17.53 7.23
C GLY A 131 -13.35 17.70 8.31
N GLY A 132 -12.60 16.64 8.63
CA GLY A 132 -11.57 16.62 9.67
C GLY A 132 -12.10 16.33 11.08
N ARG A 133 -13.38 15.97 11.20
CA ARG A 133 -13.97 15.51 12.46
C ARG A 133 -13.72 14.01 12.66
N LEU A 134 -13.85 13.55 13.90
CA LEU A 134 -13.79 12.12 14.19
C LEU A 134 -14.96 11.40 13.48
N ALA A 135 -14.62 10.45 12.62
CA ALA A 135 -15.55 9.64 11.86
C ALA A 135 -15.41 8.17 12.25
N LYS A 136 -16.54 7.46 12.27
CA LYS A 136 -16.59 6.04 12.56
C LYS A 136 -16.55 5.25 11.25
N VAL A 137 -15.40 4.70 10.90
CA VAL A 137 -15.19 3.91 9.70
C VAL A 137 -15.66 2.47 9.94
N THR A 138 -16.55 1.99 9.07
CA THR A 138 -17.17 0.66 9.16
C THR A 138 -16.75 -0.29 8.03
N ARG A 139 -16.18 0.25 6.95
CA ARG A 139 -15.64 -0.57 5.86
C ARG A 139 -14.48 0.13 5.18
N LEU A 140 -13.46 -0.64 4.82
CA LEU A 140 -12.32 -0.23 4.01
C LEU A 140 -12.05 -1.25 2.92
N SER A 141 -11.75 -0.81 1.71
CA SER A 141 -11.28 -1.68 0.63
C SER A 141 -10.29 -0.92 -0.25
N CYS A 142 -9.35 -1.62 -0.87
CA CYS A 142 -8.47 -1.05 -1.87
C CYS A 142 -8.41 -1.99 -3.08
N ALA A 143 -8.52 -1.45 -4.29
CA ALA A 143 -8.55 -2.21 -5.53
C ALA A 143 -7.85 -1.45 -6.65
N ALA A 144 -7.46 -2.16 -7.71
CA ALA A 144 -6.94 -1.53 -8.92
C ALA A 144 -8.08 -0.86 -9.72
N ALA A 145 -7.81 0.29 -10.34
CA ALA A 145 -8.77 1.17 -11.00
C ALA A 145 -9.61 0.51 -12.11
N GLU A 146 -9.14 -0.60 -12.71
CA GLU A 146 -9.92 -1.37 -13.68
C GLU A 146 -11.16 -2.06 -13.06
N GLU A 147 -11.25 -2.14 -11.72
CA GLU A 147 -12.38 -2.72 -11.00
C GLU A 147 -13.38 -1.67 -10.47
N THR A 148 -12.92 -0.44 -10.19
CA THR A 148 -13.72 0.62 -9.54
C THR A 148 -14.86 1.15 -10.41
N THR A 149 -14.72 1.10 -11.74
CA THR A 149 -15.77 1.53 -12.69
C THR A 149 -17.02 0.64 -12.69
N ARG A 150 -16.97 -0.54 -12.08
CA ARG A 150 -18.14 -1.45 -12.02
C ARG A 150 -19.01 -1.24 -10.78
N TRP A 151 -18.44 -0.71 -9.69
CA TRP A 151 -19.22 -0.43 -8.47
C TRP A 151 -20.11 0.81 -8.61
N SER A 152 -19.77 1.75 -9.50
CA SER A 152 -20.63 2.91 -9.83
C SER A 152 -21.74 2.59 -10.84
N GLY A 153 -21.79 1.38 -11.40
CA GLY A 153 -22.70 0.99 -12.47
C GLY A 153 -23.89 0.13 -12.04
N SER A 154 -24.11 -0.06 -10.73
CA SER A 154 -25.22 -0.87 -10.20
C SER A 154 -26.27 0.03 -9.55
N THR A 155 -26.98 0.81 -10.36
CA THR A 155 -28.25 1.44 -9.96
C THR A 155 -29.30 1.15 -11.03
#